data_AF-A0A9J6AYQ1-F1
#
_entry.id   AF-A0A9J6AYQ1-F1
#
_cell.length_a   1.000
_cell.length_b   1.000
_cell.length_c   1.000
_cell.angle_alpha   90.00
_cell.angle_beta   90.00
_cell.angle_gamma   90.00
#
_symmetry.space_group_name_H-M   'P 1'
#
loop_
_entity.id
_entity.type
_entity.pdbx_description
1 polymer ?
#
loop_
_entity_poly.entity_id
_entity_poly.type
_entity_poly.pdbx_seq_one_letter_code
_entity_poly.pdbx_strand_id
1 'polypeptide(L)'
;MQVFKGLEIVTNKITHTEKQGEIEPDSNFKDEDFCLKSIVYIEIFLKAQCVPIIVRGSNLYIEKLVKDLVFMFKYKYDSCFIWIDVEQSVLNRRVDTRVDEMGWWMRCGKFLFQMQITQKESDDGDDESKKMILQASISSIKRNTRILICNQLDMIQ
;
A
#
# COMPACT_ATOMS: atom_id res chain seq x y z
N MET A 1 4.53 -2.05 2.53
CA MET A 1 4.23 -2.61 1.20
C MET A 1 4.81 -1.78 0.06
N GLN A 2 4.50 -0.48 -0.07
CA GLN A 2 5.02 0.35 -1.18
C GLN A 2 6.55 0.60 -1.17
N VAL A 3 7.22 0.27 -0.06
CA VAL A 3 8.67 0.40 0.10
C VAL A 3 9.45 -0.71 -0.61
N PHE A 4 8.84 -1.87 -0.89
CA PHE A 4 9.53 -3.02 -1.48
C PHE A 4 9.53 -2.99 -2.99
N LYS A 5 10.62 -3.36 -3.67
CA LYS A 5 10.70 -3.52 -5.14
C LYS A 5 9.71 -4.57 -5.65
N GLY A 6 9.19 -4.37 -6.87
CA GLY A 6 8.21 -5.26 -7.48
C GLY A 6 6.77 -4.98 -7.04
N LEU A 7 5.85 -5.77 -7.60
CA LEU A 7 4.40 -5.75 -7.32
C LEU A 7 3.76 -4.38 -7.52
N GLU A 8 4.19 -3.60 -8.52
CA GLU A 8 3.80 -2.21 -8.71
C GLU A 8 2.29 -2.04 -8.83
N ILE A 9 1.66 -2.92 -9.61
CA ILE A 9 0.21 -2.92 -9.85
C ILE A 9 -0.54 -3.25 -8.55
N VAL A 10 -0.10 -4.28 -7.82
CA VAL A 10 -0.79 -4.78 -6.63
C VAL A 10 -0.60 -3.90 -5.40
N THR A 11 0.54 -3.22 -5.30
CA THR A 11 0.86 -2.32 -4.19
C THR A 11 0.44 -0.87 -4.45
N ASN A 12 -0.27 -0.62 -5.57
CA ASN A 12 -0.71 0.71 -6.00
C ASN A 12 0.43 1.73 -5.99
N LYS A 13 1.61 1.30 -6.46
CA LYS A 13 2.79 2.16 -6.57
C LYS A 13 2.58 3.19 -7.69
N ILE A 14 3.04 4.42 -7.47
CA ILE A 14 3.16 5.43 -8.52
C ILE A 14 4.17 4.99 -9.60
N THR A 15 4.01 5.48 -10.82
CA THR A 15 4.85 5.14 -11.98
C THR A 15 6.31 5.60 -11.80
N HIS A 16 7.23 4.93 -12.51
CA HIS A 16 8.68 4.93 -12.26
C HIS A 16 9.41 6.29 -12.38
N THR A 17 8.78 7.29 -12.99
CA THR A 17 9.38 8.60 -13.27
C THR A 17 9.61 9.48 -12.04
N GLU A 18 9.05 9.13 -10.87
CA GLU A 18 9.08 9.99 -9.67
C GLU A 18 9.67 9.31 -8.41
N LYS A 19 10.26 8.11 -8.54
CA LYS A 19 10.67 7.31 -7.38
C LYS A 19 12.17 7.32 -7.09
N GLN A 20 12.53 7.59 -5.84
CA GLN A 20 13.84 7.28 -5.26
C GLN A 20 13.68 6.45 -3.98
N GLY A 21 14.51 5.41 -3.80
CA GLY A 21 14.65 4.67 -2.53
C GLY A 21 13.76 3.46 -2.32
N GLU A 22 13.72 2.50 -3.27
CA GLU A 22 13.06 1.20 -3.06
C GLU A 22 13.96 0.21 -2.29
N ILE A 23 13.33 -0.67 -1.51
CA ILE A 23 13.97 -1.66 -0.65
C ILE A 23 13.73 -3.06 -1.23
N GLU A 24 14.66 -3.99 -1.10
CA GLU A 24 14.46 -5.37 -1.58
C GLU A 24 13.33 -6.08 -0.80
N PRO A 25 12.49 -6.89 -1.47
CA PRO A 25 11.30 -7.51 -0.88
C PRO A 25 11.59 -8.45 0.30
N ASP A 26 12.77 -9.07 0.34
CA ASP A 26 13.17 -9.99 1.41
C ASP A 26 13.79 -9.27 2.63
N SER A 27 13.88 -7.94 2.59
CA SER A 27 14.43 -7.17 3.70
C SER A 27 13.36 -6.92 4.77
N ASN A 28 13.78 -7.02 6.03
CA ASN A 28 12.88 -6.78 7.15
C ASN A 28 12.79 -5.25 7.39
N PHE A 29 11.74 -4.61 6.85
CA PHE A 29 11.55 -3.17 7.01
C PHE A 29 10.76 -2.84 8.27
N LYS A 30 11.43 -2.25 9.27
CA LYS A 30 10.81 -1.87 10.54
C LYS A 30 10.27 -0.44 10.51
N ASP A 31 9.51 -0.13 11.53
CA ASP A 31 8.97 1.19 11.81
C ASP A 31 10.04 2.21 12.22
N GLU A 32 11.11 1.79 12.90
CA GLU A 32 12.32 2.60 13.14
C GLU A 32 13.02 3.02 11.84
N ASP A 33 13.20 2.09 10.89
CA ASP A 33 13.86 2.36 9.61
C ASP A 33 13.10 3.44 8.83
N PHE A 34 11.77 3.39 8.89
CA PHE A 34 10.94 4.44 8.31
C PHE A 34 11.20 5.78 8.97
N CYS A 35 11.15 5.86 10.30
CA CYS A 35 11.29 7.14 11.00
C CYS A 35 12.64 7.79 10.71
N LEU A 36 13.72 7.00 10.74
CA LEU A 36 15.06 7.48 10.42
C LEU A 36 15.16 7.98 8.98
N LYS A 37 14.68 7.20 8.01
CA LYS A 37 14.68 7.63 6.59
C LYS A 37 13.84 8.89 6.39
N SER A 38 12.65 8.96 6.98
CA SER A 38 11.78 10.13 6.88
C SER A 38 12.47 11.39 7.38
N ILE A 39 13.11 11.35 8.54
CA ILE A 39 13.83 12.50 9.10
C ILE A 39 14.98 12.93 8.17
N VAL A 40 15.77 11.98 7.67
CA VAL A 40 16.86 12.29 6.73
C VAL A 40 16.33 13.01 5.48
N TYR A 41 15.25 12.51 4.88
CA TYR A 41 14.67 13.14 3.69
C TYR A 41 14.07 14.51 4.00
N ILE A 42 13.36 14.67 5.13
CA ILE A 42 12.83 15.96 5.58
C ILE A 42 13.96 16.99 5.66
N GLU A 43 15.06 16.67 6.33
CA GLU A 43 16.23 17.55 6.45
C GLU A 43 16.85 17.92 5.10
N ILE A 44 16.93 16.96 4.16
CA ILE A 44 17.43 17.21 2.80
C ILE A 44 16.52 18.21 2.08
N PHE A 45 15.20 18.00 2.12
CA PHE A 45 14.25 18.87 1.42
C PHE A 45 14.14 20.26 2.05
N LEU A 46 14.19 20.36 3.39
CA LEU A 46 14.21 21.64 4.07
C LEU A 46 15.46 22.45 3.69
N LYS A 47 16.64 21.81 3.61
CA LYS A 47 17.87 22.46 3.13
C LYS A 47 17.78 22.89 1.67
N ALA A 48 17.01 22.18 0.86
CA ALA A 48 16.73 22.54 -0.53
C ALA A 48 15.62 23.62 -0.67
N GLN A 49 15.15 24.20 0.44
CA GLN A 49 14.03 25.17 0.47
C GLN A 49 12.71 24.61 -0.10
N CYS A 50 12.52 23.29 0.00
CA CYS A 50 11.29 22.60 -0.37
C CYS A 50 10.49 22.23 0.88
N VAL A 51 9.17 22.14 0.74
CA VAL A 51 8.29 21.63 1.80
C VAL A 51 8.19 20.10 1.65
N PRO A 52 8.69 19.31 2.62
CA PRO A 52 8.58 17.85 2.53
C PRO A 52 7.15 17.40 2.77
N ILE A 53 6.62 16.58 1.85
CA ILE A 53 5.29 15.96 1.96
C ILE A 53 5.46 14.46 2.18
N ILE A 54 4.96 13.96 3.31
CA ILE A 54 4.95 12.53 3.61
C ILE A 54 3.57 11.98 3.25
N VAL A 55 3.50 11.20 2.17
CA VAL A 55 2.26 10.53 1.77
C VAL A 55 2.32 9.07 2.20
N ARG A 56 1.37 8.63 3.01
CA ARG A 56 1.34 7.23 3.44
C ARG A 56 -0.05 6.76 3.85
N GLY A 57 -0.36 5.49 3.56
CA GLY A 57 -1.62 4.85 3.95
C GLY A 57 -1.61 4.07 5.27
N SER A 58 -0.49 3.99 6.01
CA SER A 58 -0.45 3.25 7.27
C SER A 58 -0.21 4.19 8.44
N ASN A 59 -1.26 4.36 9.25
CA ASN A 59 -1.31 5.32 10.36
C ASN A 59 -0.27 5.03 11.43
N LEU A 60 -0.02 3.74 11.71
CA LEU A 60 0.91 3.30 12.76
C LEU A 60 2.31 3.90 12.62
N TYR A 61 2.81 4.04 11.39
CA TYR A 61 4.16 4.56 11.19
C TYR A 61 4.23 6.08 11.26
N ILE A 62 3.18 6.77 10.82
CA ILE A 62 3.07 8.23 11.02
C ILE A 62 2.91 8.52 12.51
N GLU A 63 2.13 7.70 13.21
CA GLU A 63 1.97 7.77 14.66
C GLU A 63 3.31 7.56 15.37
N LYS A 64 4.09 6.52 15.03
CA LYS A 64 5.44 6.33 15.60
C LYS A 64 6.33 7.53 15.31
N LEU A 65 6.40 8.00 14.05
CA LEU A 65 7.22 9.15 13.69
C LEU A 65 6.87 10.42 14.50
N VAL A 66 5.57 10.68 14.69
CA VAL A 66 5.07 11.93 15.29
C VAL A 66 5.01 11.86 16.83
N LYS A 67 4.65 10.72 17.41
CA LYS A 67 4.44 10.57 18.87
C LYS A 67 5.68 10.06 19.60
N ASP A 68 6.61 9.40 18.94
CA ASP A 68 7.80 8.86 19.59
C ASP A 68 8.73 9.99 20.04
N LEU A 69 9.02 9.98 21.34
CA LEU A 69 9.89 10.95 21.99
C LEU A 69 11.33 10.84 21.49
N VAL A 70 11.79 9.68 21.02
CA VAL A 70 13.17 9.54 20.51
C VAL A 70 13.43 10.49 19.35
N PHE A 71 12.45 10.70 18.48
CA PHE A 71 12.59 11.56 17.31
C PHE A 71 12.29 13.04 17.60
N MET A 72 11.57 13.33 18.69
CA MET A 72 11.12 14.67 19.09
C MET A 72 10.45 15.46 17.94
N PHE A 73 9.71 14.76 17.08
CA PHE A 73 9.23 15.31 15.81
C PHE A 73 8.40 16.58 15.97
N LYS A 74 7.44 16.57 16.90
CA LYS A 74 6.57 17.72 17.21
C LYS A 74 7.32 18.97 17.71
N TYR A 75 8.52 18.79 18.26
CA TYR A 75 9.34 19.90 18.74
C TYR A 75 10.24 20.47 17.65
N LYS A 76 10.52 19.67 16.60
CA LYS A 76 11.45 20.05 15.51
C LYS A 76 10.74 20.64 14.30
N TYR A 77 9.53 20.20 14.00
CA TYR A 77 8.85 20.54 12.75
C TYR A 77 7.43 21.04 13.02
N ASP A 78 7.09 22.16 12.39
CA ASP A 78 5.69 22.59 12.30
C ASP A 78 4.99 21.72 11.24
N SER A 79 3.97 20.97 11.67
CA SER A 79 3.40 19.86 10.91
C SER A 79 1.94 20.12 10.58
N CYS A 80 1.60 20.02 9.29
CA CYS A 80 0.22 20.09 8.81
C CYS A 80 -0.27 18.69 8.40
N PHE A 81 -1.43 18.27 8.91
CA PHE A 81 -2.06 17.00 8.56
C PHE A 81 -3.25 17.26 7.65
N ILE A 82 -3.16 16.77 6.41
CA ILE A 82 -4.25 16.84 5.43
C ILE A 82 -4.89 15.47 5.35
N TRP A 83 -6.17 15.40 5.70
CA TRP A 83 -6.98 14.21 5.57
C TRP A 83 -7.91 14.36 4.36
N ILE A 84 -7.94 13.35 3.48
CA ILE A 84 -8.90 13.28 2.39
C ILE A 84 -9.97 12.29 2.81
N ASP A 85 -11.17 12.82 3.08
CA ASP A 85 -12.34 11.99 3.39
C ASP A 85 -13.16 11.71 2.14
N VAL A 86 -13.70 10.50 2.05
CA VAL A 86 -14.56 10.06 0.94
C VAL A 86 -15.66 9.19 1.51
N GLU A 87 -16.89 9.39 1.05
CA GLU A 87 -18.02 8.55 1.44
C GLU A 87 -17.72 7.06 1.20
N GLN A 88 -18.01 6.22 2.18
CA GLN A 88 -17.70 4.79 2.15
C GLN A 88 -18.26 4.09 0.90
N SER A 89 -19.45 4.49 0.43
CA SER A 89 -20.09 3.92 -0.76
C SER A 89 -19.29 4.22 -2.04
N VAL A 90 -18.81 5.47 -2.20
CA VAL A 90 -17.98 5.93 -3.31
C VAL A 90 -16.62 5.24 -3.27
N LEU A 91 -16.02 5.13 -2.09
CA LEU A 91 -14.74 4.47 -1.90
C LEU A 91 -14.83 2.97 -2.22
N ASN A 92 -15.87 2.28 -1.74
CA ASN A 92 -16.11 0.87 -2.06
C ASN A 92 -16.24 0.65 -3.57
N ARG A 93 -17.01 1.50 -4.27
CA ARG A 93 -17.17 1.40 -5.73
C ARG A 93 -15.84 1.59 -6.46
N ARG A 94 -15.02 2.54 -6.00
CA ARG A 94 -13.70 2.81 -6.61
C ARG A 94 -12.73 1.66 -6.38
N VAL A 95 -12.74 1.07 -5.18
CA VAL A 95 -11.94 -0.12 -4.84
C VAL A 95 -12.32 -1.29 -5.72
N ASP A 96 -13.61 -1.59 -5.83
CA ASP A 96 -14.08 -2.71 -6.66
C ASP A 96 -13.65 -2.54 -8.11
N THR A 97 -13.82 -1.34 -8.66
CA THR A 97 -13.37 -1.00 -10.03
C THR A 97 -11.87 -1.21 -10.19
N ARG A 98 -11.07 -0.76 -9.22
CA ARG A 98 -9.60 -0.90 -9.27
C ARG A 98 -9.16 -2.36 -9.18
N VAL A 99 -9.82 -3.17 -8.34
CA VAL A 99 -9.53 -4.60 -8.24
C VAL A 99 -9.93 -5.33 -9.51
N ASP A 100 -11.03 -4.93 -10.15
CA ASP A 100 -11.42 -5.47 -11.46
C ASP A 100 -10.36 -5.14 -12.52
N GLU A 101 -9.90 -3.89 -12.60
CA GLU A 101 -8.78 -3.51 -13.47
C GLU A 101 -7.54 -4.38 -13.20
N MET A 102 -7.17 -4.59 -11.93
CA MET A 102 -6.05 -5.45 -11.55
C MET A 102 -6.26 -6.92 -11.99
N GLY A 103 -7.48 -7.44 -11.83
CA GLY A 103 -7.86 -8.77 -12.29
C GLY A 103 -7.74 -8.92 -13.81
N TRP A 104 -8.06 -7.87 -14.57
CA TRP A 104 -7.81 -7.83 -16.02
C TRP A 104 -6.33 -7.96 -16.35
N TRP A 105 -5.43 -7.28 -15.64
CA TRP A 105 -3.98 -7.41 -15.86
C TRP A 105 -3.46 -8.83 -15.54
N MET A 106 -4.05 -9.46 -14.52
CA MET A 106 -3.74 -10.85 -14.14
C MET A 106 -4.20 -11.84 -15.22
N ARG A 107 -5.39 -11.61 -15.80
CA ARG A 107 -5.95 -12.43 -16.87
C ARG A 107 -5.20 -12.32 -18.19
N CYS A 108 -4.61 -11.16 -18.47
CA CYS A 108 -3.77 -10.93 -19.65
C CYS A 108 -2.34 -11.51 -19.53
N GLY A 109 -2.05 -12.31 -18.49
CA GLY A 109 -0.75 -13.01 -18.34
C GLY A 109 0.44 -12.09 -18.05
N LYS A 110 0.20 -10.82 -17.69
CA LYS A 110 1.27 -9.82 -17.52
C LYS A 110 1.90 -9.77 -16.13
N PHE A 111 1.39 -10.52 -15.16
CA PHE A 111 1.96 -10.61 -13.80
C PHE A 111 1.78 -12.02 -13.23
N LEU A 112 2.90 -12.69 -12.95
CA LEU A 112 2.93 -13.92 -12.17
C LEU A 112 2.90 -13.53 -10.68
N PHE A 113 1.71 -13.41 -10.11
CA PHE A 113 1.60 -13.28 -8.66
C PHE A 113 1.56 -14.68 -8.08
N GLN A 114 2.65 -15.10 -7.44
CA GLN A 114 2.64 -16.28 -6.58
C GLN A 114 1.95 -15.90 -5.27
N MET A 115 0.62 -15.84 -5.28
CA MET A 115 -0.16 -15.89 -4.05
C MET A 115 -0.29 -17.37 -3.72
N GLN A 116 0.29 -17.77 -2.58
CA GLN A 116 0.16 -19.12 -2.01
C GLN A 116 -1.32 -19.50 -1.86
N ILE A 117 -1.91 -20.08 -2.91
CA ILE A 117 -2.96 -21.06 -2.77
C ILE A 117 -2.27 -22.38 -3.03
N THR A 118 -1.91 -23.04 -1.93
CA THR A 118 -1.61 -24.46 -1.90
C THR A 118 -2.84 -25.21 -2.42
N GLN A 119 -2.95 -25.36 -3.72
CA GLN A 119 -3.40 -26.60 -4.32
C GLN A 119 -2.45 -26.90 -5.47
N LYS A 120 -1.58 -27.87 -5.18
CA LYS A 120 -1.01 -28.83 -6.13
C LYS A 120 -1.82 -28.83 -7.44
N GLU A 121 -1.24 -28.31 -8.52
CA GLU A 121 -1.74 -28.56 -9.86
C GLU A 121 -1.66 -30.07 -10.10
N SER A 122 -2.75 -30.77 -9.81
CA SER A 122 -3.23 -31.79 -10.75
C SER A 122 -4.01 -31.04 -11.81
N ASP A 123 -3.36 -30.85 -12.94
CA ASP A 123 -3.79 -30.14 -14.13
C ASP A 123 -4.96 -30.86 -14.83
N ASP A 124 -6.15 -30.85 -14.23
CA ASP A 124 -7.33 -31.57 -14.76
C ASP A 124 -8.67 -30.84 -14.50
N GLY A 125 -8.63 -29.56 -14.12
CA GLY A 125 -9.83 -28.75 -13.91
C GLY A 125 -10.34 -28.11 -15.21
N ASP A 126 -11.61 -28.37 -15.57
CA ASP A 126 -12.35 -27.67 -16.63
C ASP A 126 -12.28 -26.14 -16.49
N ASP A 127 -12.32 -25.43 -17.63
CA ASP A 127 -12.20 -23.98 -17.74
C ASP A 127 -13.20 -23.24 -16.83
N GLU A 128 -14.40 -23.81 -16.61
CA GLU A 128 -15.39 -23.22 -15.70
C GLU A 128 -14.96 -23.30 -14.24
N SER A 129 -14.28 -24.37 -13.82
CA SER A 129 -13.73 -24.50 -12.45
C SER A 129 -12.61 -23.50 -12.21
N LYS A 130 -11.70 -23.34 -13.18
CA LYS A 130 -10.62 -22.33 -13.13
C LYS A 130 -11.19 -20.90 -13.04
N LYS A 131 -12.27 -20.63 -13.79
CA LYS A 131 -12.99 -19.35 -13.76
C LYS A 131 -13.70 -19.09 -12.43
N MET A 132 -14.32 -20.11 -11.82
CA MET A 132 -14.93 -19.97 -10.50
C MET A 132 -13.91 -19.65 -9.41
N ILE A 133 -12.75 -20.34 -9.41
CA ILE A 133 -11.68 -20.09 -8.44
C ILE A 133 -11.17 -18.65 -8.57
N LEU A 134 -10.91 -18.19 -9.80
CA LEU A 134 -10.46 -16.82 -10.04
C LEU A 134 -11.47 -15.77 -9.54
N GLN A 135 -12.77 -15.98 -9.79
CA GLN A 135 -13.82 -15.08 -9.30
C GLN A 135 -13.92 -15.05 -7.77
N ALA A 136 -13.76 -16.20 -7.12
CA ALA A 136 -13.71 -16.28 -5.67
C ALA A 136 -12.49 -15.53 -5.10
N SER A 137 -11.32 -15.66 -5.72
CA SER A 137 -10.11 -14.94 -5.34
C SER A 137 -10.27 -13.42 -5.49
N ILE A 138 -10.82 -12.94 -6.61
CA ILE A 138 -11.10 -11.51 -6.83
C ILE A 138 -12.06 -10.97 -5.76
N SER A 139 -13.12 -11.72 -5.46
CA SER A 139 -14.10 -11.34 -4.43
C SER A 139 -13.46 -11.24 -3.04
N SER A 140 -12.54 -12.16 -2.71
CA SER A 140 -11.78 -12.15 -1.47
C SER A 140 -10.86 -10.92 -1.38
N ILE A 141 -10.17 -10.57 -2.47
CA ILE A 141 -9.33 -9.36 -2.54
C ILE A 141 -10.18 -8.11 -2.29
N LYS A 142 -11.31 -7.94 -2.98
CA LYS A 142 -12.24 -6.82 -2.77
C LYS A 142 -12.69 -6.71 -1.32
N ARG A 143 -13.03 -7.84 -0.70
CA ARG A 143 -13.46 -7.88 0.71
C ARG A 143 -12.33 -7.45 1.64
N ASN A 144 -11.13 -8.00 1.47
CA ASN A 144 -9.98 -7.68 2.31
C ASN A 144 -9.57 -6.22 2.19
N THR A 145 -9.61 -5.65 0.97
CA THR A 145 -9.31 -4.21 0.77
C THR A 145 -10.35 -3.32 1.46
N ARG A 146 -11.63 -3.67 1.42
CA ARG A 146 -12.68 -2.92 2.14
C ARG A 146 -12.49 -2.97 3.65
N ILE A 147 -12.16 -4.14 4.22
CA ILE A 147 -11.86 -4.28 5.65
C ILE A 147 -10.65 -3.41 6.04
N LEU A 148 -9.59 -3.44 5.23
CA LEU A 148 -8.41 -2.60 5.47
C LEU A 148 -8.76 -1.10 5.52
N ILE A 149 -9.62 -0.66 4.60
CA ILE A 149 -10.08 0.74 4.54
C ILE A 149 -10.89 1.10 5.78
N CYS A 150 -11.85 0.26 6.18
CA CYS A 150 -12.64 0.49 7.39
C CYS A 150 -11.74 0.62 8.62
N ASN A 151 -10.80 -0.32 8.81
CA ASN A 151 -9.85 -0.25 9.92
C ASN A 151 -8.97 1.01 9.87
N GLN A 152 -8.61 1.49 8.67
CA GLN A 152 -7.86 2.73 8.52
C GLN A 152 -8.69 3.95 8.92
N LEU A 153 -9.98 4.02 8.56
CA LEU A 153 -10.88 5.10 8.94
C LEU A 153 -11.10 5.13 10.47
N ASP A 154 -11.34 3.97 11.08
CA ASP A 154 -11.54 3.83 12.53
C ASP A 154 -10.32 4.29 13.35
N MET A 155 -9.11 4.22 12.78
CA MET A 155 -7.89 4.69 13.45
C MET A 155 -7.71 6.22 13.44
N ILE A 156 -8.49 6.96 12.64
CA ILE A 156 -8.40 8.43 12.58
C ILE A 156 -9.52 9.12 13.34
N GLN A 157 -10.68 8.49 13.46
CA GLN A 157 -11.82 9.00 14.23
C GLN A 157 -11.57 8.90 15.74
#